data_AF-A0AAW3V732-F1
#
_entry.id   AF-A0AAW3V732-F1
#
_cell.length_a   1.000
_cell.length_b   1.000
_cell.length_c   1.000
_cell.angle_alpha   90.00
_cell.angle_beta   90.00
_cell.angle_gamma   90.00
#
_symmetry.space_group_name_H-M   'P 1'
#
loop_
_entity.id
_entity.type
_entity.pdbx_description
1 polymer ?
#
loop_
_entity_poly.entity_id
_entity_poly.type
_entity_poly.pdbx_seq_one_letter_code
_entity_poly.pdbx_strand_id
1 'polypeptide(L)'
;MLRAIYNALWWIVAPLAVLRLLIRSRKERGYREHIAERFGYARGRLPEDNAPLIWVHAVSVGETRAAQPLIDALLKARPDARILLTHMTPSGRATGEQIFGDRVLRSYLPYDMPHAVQRFLRTWRPSLGLVMETEVWPTLIDQCRRADVPLVLTNARMSARSYKRAAKFGHATKDVFGGFARVLAQSPADAERLTALGARNVAVLGNLKFDMSTPPELAARGHAWRAAIGTRPVWVAASTREGEEELVLQAFAALGIDNALLILVPRHPQRFNEVAGLVEKAGLRLERRSTWAPAATVASAAATASGGAPALPSDVNVLLGDSMGELGAYYAASDLAFIGGSLLPLGGQNLIEACAVGVPVLIGPHVFNFTQATADAVAAGAAVQVQDPADLARALREMFGDKARRLAMGGAASAFAARHRGATARTVDVLMALLPE
;
A
#
# COMPACT_ATOMS: atom_id res chain seq x y z
N MET A 1 36.01 7.55 -2.99
CA MET A 1 36.38 6.12 -3.08
C MET A 1 35.17 5.18 -3.06
N LEU A 2 34.32 5.19 -2.02
CA LEU A 2 33.17 4.26 -1.89
C LEU A 2 32.20 4.27 -3.07
N ARG A 3 31.85 5.45 -3.62
CA ARG A 3 31.00 5.56 -4.82
C ARG A 3 31.62 4.94 -6.08
N ALA A 4 32.94 5.08 -6.27
CA ALA A 4 33.62 4.47 -7.40
C ALA A 4 33.62 2.94 -7.29
N ILE A 5 33.84 2.41 -6.08
CA ILE A 5 33.73 0.97 -5.79
C ILE A 5 32.30 0.49 -6.05
N TYR A 6 31.29 1.21 -5.55
CA TYR A 6 29.88 0.91 -5.79
C TYR A 6 29.56 0.84 -7.29
N ASN A 7 30.03 1.82 -8.08
CA ASN A 7 29.84 1.84 -9.53
C ASN A 7 30.59 0.69 -10.23
N ALA A 8 31.78 0.33 -9.76
CA ALA A 8 32.56 -0.76 -10.33
C ALA A 8 31.88 -2.12 -10.09
N LEU A 9 31.28 -2.32 -8.92
CA LEU A 9 30.56 -3.55 -8.58
C LEU A 9 29.38 -3.83 -9.52
N TRP A 10 28.77 -2.79 -10.08
CA TRP A 10 27.69 -2.95 -11.05
C TRP A 10 28.11 -3.67 -12.34
N TRP A 11 29.38 -3.62 -12.75
CA TRP A 11 29.86 -4.39 -13.91
C TRP A 11 29.79 -5.90 -13.69
N ILE A 12 29.83 -6.34 -12.42
CA ILE A 12 29.65 -7.74 -12.03
C ILE A 12 28.16 -8.04 -11.77
N VAL A 13 27.46 -7.13 -11.09
CA VAL A 13 26.06 -7.34 -10.70
C VAL A 13 25.12 -7.32 -11.92
N ALA A 14 25.34 -6.44 -12.91
CA ALA A 14 24.46 -6.30 -14.06
C ALA A 14 24.29 -7.59 -14.89
N PRO A 15 25.36 -8.31 -15.31
CA PRO A 15 25.17 -9.57 -16.04
C PRO A 15 24.49 -10.65 -15.18
N LEU A 16 24.80 -10.72 -13.89
CA LEU A 16 24.14 -11.66 -12.96
C LEU A 16 22.65 -11.32 -12.77
N ALA A 17 22.32 -10.02 -12.73
CA ALA A 17 20.94 -9.55 -12.65
C ALA A 17 20.16 -9.95 -13.91
N VAL A 18 20.73 -9.77 -15.10
CA VAL A 18 20.12 -10.21 -16.37
C VAL A 18 19.94 -11.73 -16.38
N LEU A 19 20.96 -12.50 -16.00
CA LEU A 19 20.83 -13.96 -15.90
C LEU A 19 19.70 -14.36 -14.94
N ARG A 20 19.60 -13.70 -13.79
CA ARG A 20 18.51 -13.93 -12.82
C ARG A 20 17.14 -13.59 -13.41
N LEU A 21 17.02 -12.51 -14.20
CA LEU A 21 15.79 -12.17 -14.92
C LEU A 21 15.39 -13.29 -15.89
N LEU A 22 16.35 -13.80 -16.67
CA LEU A 22 16.12 -14.90 -17.62
C LEU A 22 15.72 -16.20 -16.92
N ILE A 23 16.37 -16.55 -15.80
CA ILE A 23 15.99 -17.72 -14.99
C ILE A 23 14.57 -17.55 -14.45
N ARG A 24 14.26 -16.38 -13.87
CA ARG A 24 12.93 -16.10 -13.33
C ARG A 24 11.85 -16.06 -14.40
N SER A 25 12.22 -15.67 -15.63
CA SER A 25 11.30 -15.63 -16.77
C SER A 25 10.72 -16.99 -17.17
N ARG A 26 11.36 -18.10 -16.73
CA ARG A 26 10.81 -19.45 -16.89
C ARG A 26 9.50 -19.66 -16.12
N LYS A 27 9.30 -18.95 -15.00
CA LYS A 27 8.06 -19.00 -14.20
C LYS A 27 7.14 -17.83 -14.49
N GLU A 28 7.70 -16.64 -14.76
CA GLU A 28 6.94 -15.41 -15.00
C GLU A 28 7.52 -14.64 -16.18
N ARG A 29 6.88 -14.76 -17.35
CA ARG A 29 7.36 -14.25 -18.63
C ARG A 29 7.72 -12.76 -18.61
N GLY A 30 7.03 -11.94 -17.81
CA GLY A 30 7.28 -10.50 -17.73
C GLY A 30 8.71 -10.09 -17.34
N TYR A 31 9.50 -10.99 -16.73
CA TYR A 31 10.90 -10.69 -16.37
C TYR A 31 11.87 -10.61 -17.55
N ARG A 32 11.55 -11.22 -18.70
CA ARG A 32 12.39 -11.10 -19.92
C ARG A 32 11.97 -9.96 -20.84
N GLU A 33 10.86 -9.30 -20.54
CA GLU A 33 10.34 -8.19 -21.33
C GLU A 33 11.02 -6.89 -20.90
N HIS A 34 11.22 -5.97 -21.86
CA HIS A 34 11.77 -4.63 -21.61
C HIS A 34 13.13 -4.59 -20.88
N ILE A 35 13.97 -5.63 -20.99
CA ILE A 35 15.31 -5.66 -20.36
C ILE A 35 16.13 -4.42 -20.75
N ALA A 36 16.00 -3.98 -22.00
CA ALA A 36 16.70 -2.81 -22.53
C ALA A 36 16.42 -1.52 -21.72
N GLU A 37 15.19 -1.34 -21.22
CA GLU A 37 14.81 -0.19 -20.38
C GLU A 37 15.64 -0.13 -19.09
N ARG A 38 16.01 -1.29 -18.52
CA ARG A 38 16.86 -1.40 -17.32
C ARG A 38 18.32 -0.98 -17.56
N PHE A 39 18.70 -0.72 -18.80
CA PHE A 39 19.97 -0.14 -19.18
C PHE A 39 19.80 1.28 -19.77
N GLY A 40 18.63 1.88 -19.60
CA GLY A 40 18.27 3.21 -20.08
C GLY A 40 17.80 3.27 -21.54
N TYR A 41 17.68 2.13 -22.22
CA TYR A 41 17.19 2.05 -23.61
C TYR A 41 15.65 1.94 -23.61
N ALA A 42 14.98 3.09 -23.48
CA ALA A 42 13.54 3.21 -23.63
C ALA A 42 13.21 3.99 -24.92
N ARG A 43 11.99 3.81 -25.45
CA ARG A 43 11.50 4.61 -26.60
C ARG A 43 11.38 6.11 -26.28
N GLY A 44 11.35 6.47 -24.99
CA GLY A 44 11.53 7.84 -24.51
C GLY A 44 10.46 8.81 -24.97
N ARG A 45 10.77 10.10 -24.86
CA ARG A 45 9.96 11.20 -25.40
C ARG A 45 10.39 11.52 -26.82
N LEU A 46 9.45 11.94 -27.65
CA LEU A 46 9.76 12.55 -28.94
C LEU A 46 10.54 13.85 -28.71
N PRO A 47 11.52 14.21 -29.56
CA PRO A 47 12.32 15.42 -29.40
C PRO A 47 11.49 16.70 -29.19
N GLU A 48 10.41 16.83 -29.95
CA GLU A 48 9.45 17.95 -29.93
C GLU A 48 8.54 18.01 -28.70
N ASP A 49 8.46 16.93 -27.92
CA ASP A 49 7.68 16.89 -26.69
C ASP A 49 8.40 17.66 -25.58
N ASN A 50 7.96 18.90 -25.36
CA ASN A 50 8.53 19.84 -24.38
C ASN A 50 7.69 20.01 -23.11
N ALA A 51 6.59 19.25 -22.94
CA ALA A 51 5.79 19.29 -21.72
C ALA A 51 6.67 19.02 -20.46
N PRO A 52 6.38 19.62 -19.31
CA PRO A 52 7.04 19.24 -18.06
C PRO A 52 6.84 17.74 -17.81
N LEU A 53 7.90 17.03 -17.42
CA LEU A 53 7.79 15.60 -17.12
C LEU A 53 8.13 15.35 -15.65
N ILE A 54 7.12 14.92 -14.89
CA ILE A 54 7.28 14.48 -13.51
C ILE A 54 7.51 12.97 -13.55
N TRP A 55 8.71 12.56 -13.15
CA TRP A 55 9.07 11.16 -13.04
C TRP A 55 8.79 10.66 -11.62
N VAL A 56 7.98 9.61 -11.49
CA VAL A 56 7.67 8.93 -10.23
C VAL A 56 8.21 7.50 -10.26
N HIS A 57 9.01 7.12 -9.26
CA HIS A 57 9.53 5.77 -9.12
C HIS A 57 8.85 5.01 -7.98
N ALA A 58 8.23 3.87 -8.32
CA ALA A 58 7.63 2.93 -7.38
C ALA A 58 8.12 1.50 -7.66
N VAL A 59 8.90 0.93 -6.74
CA VAL A 59 9.65 -0.32 -6.95
C VAL A 59 8.73 -1.55 -7.01
N SER A 60 7.63 -1.51 -6.26
CA SER A 60 6.77 -2.66 -5.95
C SER A 60 5.28 -2.34 -6.13
N VAL A 61 4.44 -3.39 -6.12
CA VAL A 61 2.97 -3.26 -6.14
C VAL A 61 2.46 -2.36 -5.01
N GLY A 62 3.03 -2.51 -3.81
CA GLY A 62 2.63 -1.73 -2.65
C GLY A 62 2.94 -0.24 -2.81
N GLU A 63 4.12 0.09 -3.35
CA GLU A 63 4.50 1.47 -3.64
C GLU A 63 3.72 2.06 -4.82
N THR A 64 3.45 1.28 -5.86
CA THR A 64 2.62 1.73 -6.98
C THR A 64 1.24 2.15 -6.49
N ARG A 65 0.63 1.37 -5.59
CA ARG A 65 -0.65 1.73 -4.96
C ARG A 65 -0.51 2.93 -4.01
N ALA A 66 0.56 3.00 -3.23
CA ALA A 66 0.81 4.14 -2.34
C ALA A 66 1.05 5.46 -3.10
N ALA A 67 1.57 5.39 -4.34
CA ALA A 67 1.78 6.54 -5.20
C ALA A 67 0.50 7.00 -5.93
N GLN A 68 -0.56 6.18 -5.96
CA GLN A 68 -1.81 6.51 -6.65
C GLN A 68 -2.43 7.85 -6.26
N PRO A 69 -2.70 8.16 -4.98
CA PRO A 69 -3.30 9.45 -4.63
C PRO A 69 -2.42 10.63 -5.05
N LEU A 70 -1.09 10.48 -4.96
CA LEU A 70 -0.14 11.50 -5.40
C LEU A 70 -0.18 11.69 -6.93
N ILE A 71 -0.16 10.62 -7.71
CA ILE A 71 -0.19 10.71 -9.18
C ILE A 71 -1.52 11.30 -9.64
N ASP A 72 -2.66 10.89 -9.08
CA ASP A 72 -3.96 11.45 -9.43
C ASP A 72 -4.04 12.94 -9.09
N ALA A 73 -3.50 13.36 -7.93
CA ALA A 73 -3.44 14.77 -7.55
C ALA A 73 -2.50 15.59 -8.44
N LEU A 74 -1.35 15.03 -8.84
CA LEU A 74 -0.42 15.69 -9.77
C LEU A 74 -1.02 15.87 -11.17
N LEU A 75 -1.69 14.84 -11.70
CA LEU A 75 -2.39 14.94 -12.99
C LEU A 75 -3.50 16.01 -12.96
N LYS A 76 -4.16 16.18 -11.81
CA LYS A 76 -5.17 17.23 -11.63
C LYS A 76 -4.54 18.63 -11.49
N ALA A 77 -3.43 18.73 -10.77
CA ALA A 77 -2.76 20.00 -10.49
C ALA A 77 -1.95 20.54 -11.70
N ARG A 78 -1.39 19.65 -12.52
CA ARG A 78 -0.63 19.98 -13.74
C ARG A 78 -1.12 19.16 -14.93
N PRO A 79 -2.29 19.50 -15.51
CA PRO A 79 -2.82 18.81 -16.69
C PRO A 79 -1.91 18.93 -17.93
N ASP A 80 -1.03 19.93 -17.94
CA ASP A 80 -0.01 20.18 -18.96
C ASP A 80 1.22 19.26 -18.81
N ALA A 81 1.45 18.70 -17.63
CA ALA A 81 2.61 17.85 -17.35
C ALA A 81 2.33 16.38 -17.70
N ARG A 82 3.39 15.70 -18.14
CA ARG A 82 3.39 14.23 -18.31
C ARG A 82 3.91 13.57 -17.04
N ILE A 83 3.29 12.45 -16.68
CA ILE A 83 3.79 11.58 -15.61
C ILE A 83 4.51 10.38 -16.23
N LEU A 84 5.76 10.14 -15.83
CA LEU A 84 6.47 8.89 -16.09
C LEU A 84 6.48 8.07 -14.82
N LEU A 85 5.86 6.90 -14.84
CA LEU A 85 5.91 5.94 -13.75
C LEU A 85 6.97 4.87 -14.05
N THR A 86 7.98 4.74 -13.20
CA THR A 86 8.98 3.67 -13.31
C THR A 86 8.86 2.60 -12.25
N HIS A 87 9.19 1.37 -12.66
CA HIS A 87 9.10 0.18 -11.82
C HIS A 87 10.41 -0.61 -11.80
N MET A 88 10.50 -1.58 -10.90
CA MET A 88 11.54 -2.62 -10.97
C MET A 88 11.00 -4.03 -11.16
N THR A 89 9.70 -4.27 -10.99
CA THR A 89 9.08 -5.59 -11.06
C THR A 89 7.95 -5.65 -12.10
N PRO A 90 7.74 -6.80 -12.79
CA PRO A 90 6.63 -6.98 -13.73
C PRO A 90 5.27 -6.77 -13.06
N SER A 91 5.07 -7.29 -11.85
CA SER A 91 3.83 -7.10 -11.11
C SER A 91 3.57 -5.63 -10.74
N GLY A 92 4.63 -4.87 -10.39
CA GLY A 92 4.54 -3.44 -10.16
C GLY A 92 4.12 -2.67 -11.41
N ARG A 93 4.68 -3.04 -12.58
CA ARG A 93 4.32 -2.49 -13.89
C ARG A 93 2.89 -2.81 -14.29
N ALA A 94 2.47 -4.07 -14.17
CA ALA A 94 1.10 -4.49 -14.45
C ALA A 94 0.08 -3.79 -13.53
N THR A 95 0.43 -3.57 -12.26
CA THR A 95 -0.41 -2.80 -11.33
C THR A 95 -0.52 -1.34 -11.78
N GLY A 96 0.59 -0.73 -12.22
CA GLY A 96 0.57 0.64 -12.75
C GLY A 96 -0.29 0.74 -14.02
N GLU A 97 -0.26 -0.29 -14.86
CA GLU A 97 -1.10 -0.37 -16.05
C GLU A 97 -2.59 -0.50 -15.73
N GLN A 98 -2.94 -1.38 -14.79
CA GLN A 98 -4.31 -1.54 -14.33
C GLN A 98 -4.89 -0.25 -13.71
N ILE A 99 -4.09 0.49 -12.93
CA ILE A 99 -4.56 1.66 -12.20
C ILE A 99 -4.66 2.90 -13.10
N PHE A 100 -3.63 3.16 -13.91
CA PHE A 100 -3.52 4.43 -14.64
C PHE A 100 -3.86 4.32 -16.13
N GLY A 101 -3.87 3.13 -16.72
CA GLY A 101 -4.01 2.96 -18.16
C GLY A 101 -3.03 3.87 -18.90
N ASP A 102 -3.49 4.55 -19.94
CA ASP A 102 -2.65 5.43 -20.76
C ASP A 102 -2.52 6.85 -20.22
N ARG A 103 -3.03 7.14 -19.01
CA ARG A 103 -2.88 8.45 -18.35
C ARG A 103 -1.43 8.76 -17.96
N VAL A 104 -0.58 7.73 -17.87
CA VAL A 104 0.84 7.87 -17.50
C VAL A 104 1.74 7.07 -18.44
N LEU A 105 2.94 7.60 -18.69
CA LEU A 105 4.00 6.89 -19.37
C LEU A 105 4.61 5.85 -18.42
N ARG A 106 5.12 4.75 -18.95
CA ARG A 106 5.66 3.64 -18.14
C ARG A 106 7.02 3.17 -18.64
N SER A 107 7.95 2.92 -17.73
CA SER A 107 9.23 2.29 -18.04
C SER A 107 9.82 1.52 -16.85
N TYR A 108 10.83 0.69 -17.05
CA TYR A 108 11.67 0.24 -15.95
C TYR A 108 12.71 1.30 -15.60
N LEU A 109 12.96 1.50 -14.30
CA LEU A 109 14.10 2.30 -13.87
C LEU A 109 15.40 1.58 -14.29
N PRO A 110 16.39 2.27 -14.86
CA PRO A 110 17.71 1.68 -15.12
C PRO A 110 18.35 1.14 -13.84
N TYR A 111 19.20 0.13 -14.00
CA TYR A 111 20.18 -0.23 -12.98
C TYR A 111 21.06 0.97 -12.64
N ASP A 112 21.56 1.02 -11.40
CA ASP A 112 22.22 2.19 -10.82
C ASP A 112 23.67 2.38 -11.30
N MET A 113 23.83 2.30 -12.63
CA MET A 113 25.06 2.45 -13.38
C MET A 113 25.10 3.82 -14.05
N PRO A 114 26.25 4.53 -14.03
CA PRO A 114 26.32 5.90 -14.53
C PRO A 114 25.79 6.05 -15.96
N HIS A 115 26.23 5.19 -16.89
CA HIS A 115 25.81 5.27 -18.30
C HIS A 115 24.33 4.94 -18.51
N ALA A 116 23.77 4.02 -17.74
CA ALA A 116 22.36 3.64 -17.86
C ALA A 116 21.45 4.76 -17.34
N VAL A 117 21.80 5.33 -16.19
CA VAL A 117 21.09 6.45 -15.60
C VAL A 117 21.21 7.71 -16.47
N GLN A 118 22.41 8.04 -16.97
CA GLN A 118 22.60 9.18 -17.88
C GLN A 118 21.73 9.05 -19.12
N ARG A 119 21.69 7.84 -19.71
CA ARG A 119 20.84 7.57 -20.86
C ARG A 119 19.36 7.76 -20.51
N PHE A 120 18.91 7.22 -19.39
CA PHE A 120 17.55 7.42 -18.92
C PHE A 120 17.19 8.91 -18.77
N LEU A 121 18.03 9.71 -18.11
CA LEU A 121 17.78 11.14 -17.93
C LEU A 121 17.75 11.89 -19.27
N ARG A 122 18.64 11.54 -20.21
CA ARG A 122 18.64 12.12 -21.58
C ARG A 122 17.41 11.71 -22.40
N THR A 123 16.98 10.46 -22.27
CA THR A 123 15.84 9.89 -23.00
C THR A 123 14.51 10.46 -22.54
N TRP A 124 14.35 10.67 -21.23
CA TRP A 124 13.08 11.10 -20.64
C TRP A 124 13.02 12.59 -20.31
N ARG A 125 14.16 13.27 -20.15
CA ARG A 125 14.26 14.70 -19.83
C ARG A 125 13.29 15.11 -18.70
N PRO A 126 13.35 14.47 -17.52
CA PRO A 126 12.44 14.79 -16.42
C PRO A 126 12.72 16.19 -15.86
N SER A 127 11.67 16.95 -15.59
CA SER A 127 11.72 18.24 -14.90
C SER A 127 11.82 18.05 -13.38
N LEU A 128 11.34 16.91 -12.87
CA LEU A 128 11.31 16.56 -11.46
C LEU A 128 11.30 15.04 -11.31
N GLY A 129 12.12 14.49 -10.41
CA GLY A 129 12.11 13.08 -10.05
C GLY A 129 11.59 12.87 -8.63
N LEU A 130 10.71 11.89 -8.44
CA LEU A 130 10.18 11.44 -7.15
C LEU A 130 10.57 9.97 -6.96
N VAL A 131 11.22 9.65 -5.85
CA VAL A 131 11.47 8.26 -5.43
C VAL A 131 10.67 7.97 -4.16
N MET A 132 9.96 6.85 -4.14
CA MET A 132 9.03 6.52 -3.06
C MET A 132 9.72 5.78 -1.90
N GLU A 133 9.29 6.09 -0.67
CA GLU A 133 9.64 5.40 0.57
C GLU A 133 11.15 5.33 0.90
N THR A 134 11.83 4.25 0.50
CA THR A 134 13.23 3.95 0.91
C THR A 134 14.21 3.84 -0.26
N GLU A 135 13.79 4.22 -1.47
CA GLU A 135 14.57 4.02 -2.70
C GLU A 135 15.74 5.01 -2.82
N VAL A 136 16.86 4.68 -2.16
CA VAL A 136 18.09 5.48 -2.13
C VAL A 136 19.17 4.82 -2.99
N TRP A 137 19.41 5.40 -4.17
CA TRP A 137 20.30 4.89 -5.20
C TRP A 137 21.45 5.89 -5.46
N PRO A 138 22.68 5.60 -4.98
CA PRO A 138 23.77 6.56 -4.99
C PRO A 138 24.12 7.13 -6.37
N THR A 139 24.11 6.30 -7.41
CA THR A 139 24.44 6.77 -8.76
C THR A 139 23.32 7.61 -9.33
N LEU A 140 22.07 7.17 -9.13
CA LEU A 140 20.88 7.89 -9.57
C LEU A 140 20.84 9.31 -9.03
N ILE A 141 21.05 9.45 -7.72
CA ILE A 141 21.06 10.75 -7.04
C ILE A 141 22.20 11.63 -7.58
N ASP A 142 23.41 11.08 -7.74
CA ASP A 142 24.55 11.82 -8.30
C ASP A 142 24.31 12.27 -9.76
N GLN A 143 23.72 11.41 -10.60
CA GLN A 143 23.45 11.74 -11.99
C GLN A 143 22.28 12.73 -12.14
N CYS A 144 21.26 12.67 -11.29
CA CYS A 144 20.19 13.68 -11.28
C CYS A 144 20.77 15.07 -10.96
N ARG A 145 21.65 15.16 -9.95
CA ARG A 145 22.35 16.41 -9.62
C ARG A 145 23.19 16.96 -10.76
N ARG A 146 23.91 16.10 -11.49
CA ARG A 146 24.74 16.52 -12.64
C ARG A 146 23.92 16.96 -13.85
N ALA A 147 22.68 16.51 -13.93
CA ALA A 147 21.74 16.86 -14.99
C ALA A 147 20.76 17.96 -14.58
N ASP A 148 20.98 18.58 -13.41
CA ASP A 148 20.10 19.60 -12.81
C ASP A 148 18.63 19.17 -12.69
N VAL A 149 18.40 17.86 -12.48
CA VAL A 149 17.07 17.30 -12.22
C VAL A 149 16.86 17.24 -10.70
N PRO A 150 15.92 18.02 -10.12
CA PRO A 150 15.61 17.92 -8.71
C PRO A 150 15.02 16.54 -8.41
N LEU A 151 15.64 15.83 -7.46
CA LEU A 151 15.20 14.52 -7.01
C LEU A 151 14.66 14.62 -5.58
N VAL A 152 13.43 14.16 -5.36
CA VAL A 152 12.71 14.24 -4.09
C VAL A 152 12.45 12.84 -3.54
N LEU A 153 12.92 12.59 -2.32
CA LEU A 153 12.54 11.38 -1.58
C LEU A 153 11.16 11.61 -0.96
N THR A 154 10.14 10.94 -1.51
CA THR A 154 8.72 11.18 -1.22
C THR A 154 8.14 10.07 -0.36
N ASN A 155 7.23 10.42 0.55
CA ASN A 155 6.65 9.48 1.53
C ASN A 155 7.76 8.73 2.29
N ALA A 156 8.83 9.43 2.65
CA ALA A 156 10.09 8.86 3.10
C ALA A 156 9.95 8.18 4.46
N ARG A 157 10.48 6.95 4.57
CA ARG A 157 10.50 6.17 5.82
C ARG A 157 11.93 5.78 6.15
N MET A 158 12.33 5.89 7.41
CA MET A 158 13.65 5.46 7.88
C MET A 158 13.52 4.73 9.22
N SER A 159 13.43 3.40 9.15
CA SER A 159 13.40 2.56 10.35
C SER A 159 14.69 2.68 11.16
N ALA A 160 14.62 2.47 12.47
CA ALA A 160 15.81 2.46 13.34
C ALA A 160 16.87 1.44 12.87
N ARG A 161 16.45 0.29 12.34
CA ARG A 161 17.35 -0.74 11.79
C ARG A 161 18.04 -0.25 10.51
N SER A 162 17.30 0.37 9.59
CA SER A 162 17.88 0.92 8.35
C SER A 162 18.82 2.08 8.66
N TYR A 163 18.43 2.97 9.57
CA TYR A 163 19.29 4.05 10.07
C TYR A 163 20.62 3.51 10.62
N LYS A 164 20.57 2.56 11.56
CA LYS A 164 21.78 1.95 12.15
C LYS A 164 22.69 1.31 11.11
N ARG A 165 22.15 0.76 10.02
CA ARG A 165 22.96 0.19 8.92
C ARG A 165 23.57 1.29 8.06
N ALA A 166 22.77 2.29 7.68
CA ALA A 166 23.21 3.38 6.83
C ALA A 166 24.27 4.25 7.54
N ALA A 167 24.08 4.56 8.82
CA ALA A 167 24.98 5.40 9.61
C ALA A 167 26.43 4.86 9.69
N LYS A 168 26.64 3.54 9.48
CA LYS A 168 27.98 2.92 9.46
C LYS A 168 28.88 3.43 8.35
N PHE A 169 28.32 3.95 7.26
CA PHE A 169 29.09 4.44 6.12
C PHE A 169 29.43 5.95 6.20
N GLY A 170 29.09 6.59 7.33
CA GLY A 170 29.58 7.93 7.70
C GLY A 170 29.35 8.98 6.61
N HIS A 171 30.44 9.58 6.13
CA HIS A 171 30.41 10.67 5.15
C HIS A 171 29.78 10.25 3.80
N ALA A 172 30.00 9.01 3.34
CA ALA A 172 29.43 8.56 2.08
C ALA A 172 27.89 8.54 2.12
N THR A 173 27.30 8.25 3.28
CA THR A 173 25.85 8.34 3.46
C THR A 173 25.39 9.80 3.45
N LYS A 174 26.12 10.70 4.12
CA LYS A 174 25.81 12.13 4.10
C LYS A 174 25.82 12.71 2.70
N ASP A 175 26.76 12.30 1.86
CA ASP A 175 26.82 12.74 0.47
C ASP A 175 25.62 12.26 -0.36
N VAL A 176 25.20 11.01 -0.14
CA VAL A 176 24.07 10.39 -0.85
C VAL A 176 22.75 11.04 -0.42
N PHE A 177 22.44 11.09 0.89
CA PHE A 177 21.19 11.67 1.37
C PHE A 177 21.16 13.19 1.18
N GLY A 178 22.30 13.87 1.28
CA GLY A 178 22.43 15.29 0.98
C GLY A 178 22.30 15.63 -0.51
N GLY A 179 22.19 14.62 -1.38
CA GLY A 179 21.97 14.80 -2.81
C GLY A 179 20.51 14.96 -3.22
N PHE A 180 19.55 14.68 -2.34
CA PHE A 180 18.15 14.98 -2.60
C PHE A 180 17.88 16.49 -2.52
N ALA A 181 17.04 17.00 -3.42
CA ALA A 181 16.60 18.40 -3.40
C ALA A 181 15.69 18.70 -2.20
N ARG A 182 14.77 17.76 -1.90
CA ARG A 182 13.86 17.75 -0.76
C ARG A 182 13.69 16.31 -0.25
N VAL A 183 13.35 16.17 1.03
CA VAL A 183 12.94 14.89 1.62
C VAL A 183 11.64 15.08 2.37
N LEU A 184 10.61 14.34 1.98
CA LEU A 184 9.24 14.46 2.49
C LEU A 184 8.94 13.24 3.35
N ALA A 185 9.20 13.37 4.65
CA ALA A 185 9.12 12.28 5.63
C ALA A 185 7.70 12.00 6.10
N GLN A 186 7.43 10.73 6.42
CA GLN A 186 6.15 10.27 6.96
C GLN A 186 5.91 10.75 8.40
N SER A 187 6.96 10.75 9.24
CA SER A 187 6.88 11.07 10.66
C SER A 187 8.05 11.93 11.13
N PRO A 188 7.94 12.60 12.28
CA PRO A 188 9.07 13.30 12.90
C PRO A 188 10.28 12.40 13.14
N ALA A 189 10.06 11.17 13.62
CA ALA A 189 11.13 10.21 13.86
C ALA A 189 11.86 9.78 12.56
N ASP A 190 11.13 9.69 11.44
CA ASP A 190 11.76 9.47 10.12
C ASP A 190 12.58 10.68 9.71
N ALA A 191 12.05 11.89 9.86
CA ALA A 191 12.74 13.14 9.53
C ALA A 191 14.03 13.33 10.34
N GLU A 192 14.02 13.06 11.65
CA GLU A 192 15.21 13.10 12.50
C GLU A 192 16.29 12.15 12.00
N ARG A 193 15.94 10.90 11.71
CA ARG A 193 16.90 9.90 11.21
C ARG A 193 17.43 10.25 9.84
N LEU A 194 16.57 10.72 8.92
CA LEU A 194 16.97 11.15 7.58
C LEU A 194 17.92 12.35 7.64
N THR A 195 17.61 13.33 8.50
CA THR A 195 18.47 14.50 8.75
C THR A 195 19.83 14.05 9.32
N ALA A 196 19.85 13.14 10.29
CA ALA A 196 21.09 12.59 10.84
C ALA A 196 21.94 11.83 9.80
N LEU A 197 21.31 11.24 8.78
CA LEU A 197 21.99 10.61 7.64
C LEU A 197 22.50 11.62 6.60
N GLY A 198 22.23 12.92 6.77
CA GLY A 198 22.72 14.01 5.91
C GLY A 198 21.69 14.54 4.92
N ALA A 199 20.44 14.11 4.98
CA ALA A 199 19.37 14.72 4.21
C ALA A 199 19.23 16.20 4.57
N ARG A 200 19.04 17.03 3.55
CA ARG A 200 18.78 18.46 3.70
C ARG A 200 17.32 18.71 3.37
N ASN A 201 16.80 19.88 3.76
CA ASN A 201 15.50 20.34 3.30
C ASN A 201 14.36 19.33 3.60
N VAL A 202 14.35 18.80 4.82
CA VAL A 202 13.42 17.75 5.27
C VAL A 202 12.12 18.36 5.78
N ALA A 203 10.98 17.88 5.31
CA ALA A 203 9.65 18.25 5.78
C ALA A 203 8.86 17.01 6.21
N VAL A 204 8.09 17.11 7.30
CA VAL A 204 7.19 16.03 7.75
C VAL A 204 5.82 16.30 7.14
N LEU A 205 5.45 15.53 6.12
CA LEU A 205 4.18 15.73 5.40
C LEU A 205 3.13 14.68 5.72
N GLY A 206 3.47 13.63 6.46
CA GLY A 206 2.57 12.52 6.74
C GLY A 206 2.71 11.39 5.72
N ASN A 207 1.88 10.36 5.88
CA ASN A 207 1.94 9.17 5.05
C ASN A 207 0.82 9.16 4.00
N LEU A 208 1.19 9.08 2.73
CA LEU A 208 0.25 9.11 1.60
C LEU A 208 -0.82 8.00 1.66
N LYS A 209 -0.56 6.91 2.40
CA LYS A 209 -1.51 5.81 2.59
C LYS A 209 -2.78 6.24 3.33
N PHE A 210 -2.75 7.33 4.09
CA PHE A 210 -3.94 7.89 4.77
C PHE A 210 -4.87 8.65 3.83
N ASP A 211 -4.37 9.07 2.67
CA ASP A 211 -5.18 9.74 1.64
C ASP A 211 -5.82 8.75 0.66
N MET A 212 -5.58 7.45 0.82
CA MET A 212 -6.35 6.44 0.11
C MET A 212 -7.78 6.43 0.68
N SER A 213 -8.71 7.05 -0.04
CA SER A 213 -10.14 6.97 0.27
C SER A 213 -10.74 5.68 -0.28
N THR A 214 -11.62 5.05 0.47
CA THR A 214 -12.52 4.04 -0.07
C THR A 214 -13.37 4.69 -1.18
N PRO A 215 -13.33 4.19 -2.43
CA PRO A 215 -14.19 4.69 -3.48
C PRO A 215 -15.66 4.69 -3.05
N PRO A 216 -16.46 5.73 -3.38
CA PRO A 216 -17.86 5.81 -2.97
C PRO A 216 -18.68 4.57 -3.37
N GLU A 217 -18.38 3.98 -4.53
CA GLU A 217 -18.97 2.73 -5.01
C GLU A 217 -18.73 1.54 -4.06
N LEU A 218 -17.53 1.43 -3.48
CA LEU A 218 -17.20 0.35 -2.53
C LEU A 218 -17.91 0.56 -1.21
N ALA A 219 -18.01 1.80 -0.74
CA ALA A 219 -18.74 2.14 0.48
C ALA A 219 -20.24 1.83 0.31
N ALA A 220 -20.85 2.29 -0.80
CA ALA A 220 -22.25 2.02 -1.13
C ALA A 220 -22.52 0.50 -1.22
N ARG A 221 -21.62 -0.25 -1.86
CA ARG A 221 -21.71 -1.70 -1.94
C ARG A 221 -21.62 -2.37 -0.57
N GLY A 222 -20.72 -1.93 0.30
CA GLY A 222 -20.61 -2.43 1.66
C GLY A 222 -21.88 -2.17 2.49
N HIS A 223 -22.50 -1.00 2.34
CA HIS A 223 -23.79 -0.71 2.97
C HIS A 223 -24.92 -1.60 2.44
N ALA A 224 -24.94 -1.88 1.13
CA ALA A 224 -25.89 -2.84 0.55
C ALA A 224 -25.68 -4.26 1.12
N TRP A 225 -24.42 -4.69 1.28
CA TRP A 225 -24.10 -5.96 1.92
C TRP A 225 -24.53 -5.97 3.40
N ARG A 226 -24.31 -4.89 4.15
CA ARG A 226 -24.78 -4.78 5.53
C ARG A 226 -26.29 -4.96 5.63
N ALA A 227 -27.05 -4.32 4.73
CA ALA A 227 -28.50 -4.46 4.69
C ALA A 227 -28.95 -5.90 4.39
N ALA A 228 -28.29 -6.57 3.44
CA ALA A 228 -28.57 -7.96 3.08
C ALA A 228 -28.15 -8.98 4.17
N ILE A 229 -27.13 -8.67 4.98
CA ILE A 229 -26.72 -9.46 6.15
C ILE A 229 -27.67 -9.27 7.34
N GLY A 230 -28.33 -8.12 7.42
CA GLY A 230 -29.27 -7.78 8.50
C GLY A 230 -28.58 -7.26 9.76
N THR A 231 -29.22 -7.45 10.92
CA THR A 231 -28.84 -6.83 12.21
C THR A 231 -27.87 -7.65 13.03
N ARG A 232 -27.50 -8.85 12.57
CA ARG A 232 -26.60 -9.74 13.31
C ARG A 232 -25.21 -9.11 13.53
N PRO A 233 -24.47 -9.49 14.58
CA PRO A 233 -23.10 -9.03 14.81
C PRO A 233 -22.17 -9.44 13.65
N VAL A 234 -21.45 -8.49 13.06
CA VAL A 234 -20.53 -8.75 11.95
C VAL A 234 -19.13 -8.24 12.28
N TRP A 235 -18.13 -9.08 12.04
CA TRP A 235 -16.74 -8.64 12.05
C TRP A 235 -15.98 -9.19 10.86
N VAL A 236 -14.96 -8.44 10.41
CA VAL A 236 -14.11 -8.84 9.30
C VAL A 236 -12.70 -9.18 9.80
N ALA A 237 -12.18 -10.34 9.42
CA ALA A 237 -10.76 -10.65 9.49
C ALA A 237 -10.12 -10.32 8.13
N ALA A 238 -9.52 -9.13 8.05
CA ALA A 238 -9.07 -8.51 6.81
C ALA A 238 -7.62 -8.85 6.48
N SER A 239 -7.37 -9.32 5.25
CA SER A 239 -6.02 -9.63 4.74
C SER A 239 -5.26 -10.64 5.61
N THR A 240 -5.93 -11.71 6.03
CA THR A 240 -5.29 -12.82 6.77
C THR A 240 -4.20 -13.49 5.95
N ARG A 241 -3.20 -14.05 6.61
CA ARG A 241 -2.09 -14.77 5.97
C ARG A 241 -2.03 -16.20 6.49
N GLU A 242 -1.26 -17.01 5.77
CA GLU A 242 -1.08 -18.43 6.06
C GLU A 242 -0.76 -18.72 7.52
N GLY A 243 -1.57 -19.60 8.12
CA GLY A 243 -1.55 -19.97 9.53
C GLY A 243 -2.40 -19.08 10.45
N GLU A 244 -2.81 -17.87 10.04
CA GLU A 244 -3.69 -17.04 10.86
C GLU A 244 -5.17 -17.38 10.69
N GLU A 245 -5.57 -17.99 9.57
CA GLU A 245 -6.98 -18.33 9.35
C GLU A 245 -7.48 -19.34 10.39
N GLU A 246 -6.68 -20.35 10.74
CA GLU A 246 -7.02 -21.27 11.83
C GLU A 246 -7.14 -20.56 13.18
N LEU A 247 -6.25 -19.60 13.46
CA LEU A 247 -6.27 -18.80 14.69
C LEU A 247 -7.51 -17.91 14.77
N VAL A 248 -7.91 -17.30 13.65
CA VAL A 248 -9.14 -16.51 13.54
C VAL A 248 -10.38 -17.40 13.74
N LEU A 249 -10.40 -18.60 13.16
CA LEU A 249 -11.49 -19.56 13.33
C LEU A 249 -11.58 -20.08 14.77
N GLN A 250 -10.44 -20.28 15.45
CA GLN A 250 -10.40 -20.59 16.89
C GLN A 250 -11.01 -19.46 17.72
N ALA A 251 -10.66 -18.20 17.44
CA ALA A 251 -11.25 -17.04 18.10
C ALA A 251 -12.76 -16.95 17.85
N PHE A 252 -13.20 -17.26 16.63
CA PHE A 252 -14.62 -17.27 16.27
C PHE A 252 -15.40 -18.36 17.01
N ALA A 253 -14.85 -19.58 17.11
CA ALA A 253 -15.46 -20.66 17.89
C ALA A 253 -15.56 -20.31 19.39
N ALA A 254 -14.57 -19.59 19.92
CA ALA A 254 -14.57 -19.12 21.30
C ALA A 254 -15.41 -17.86 21.53
N LEU A 255 -15.97 -17.22 20.50
CA LEU A 255 -16.65 -15.93 20.61
C LEU A 255 -17.88 -16.00 21.53
N GLY A 256 -18.67 -17.07 21.41
CA GLY A 256 -19.87 -17.30 22.23
C GLY A 256 -20.97 -16.26 22.01
N ILE A 257 -21.05 -15.68 20.82
CA ILE A 257 -22.13 -14.76 20.42
C ILE A 257 -22.97 -15.44 19.36
N ASP A 258 -24.26 -15.61 19.68
CA ASP A 258 -25.22 -16.22 18.78
C ASP A 258 -25.35 -15.42 17.49
N ASN A 259 -25.47 -16.15 16.37
CA ASN A 259 -25.66 -15.56 15.06
C ASN A 259 -24.58 -14.53 14.68
N ALA A 260 -23.36 -14.58 15.24
CA ALA A 260 -22.27 -13.74 14.75
C ALA A 260 -21.85 -14.16 13.33
N LEU A 261 -21.50 -13.22 12.45
CA LEU A 261 -20.94 -13.49 11.12
C LEU A 261 -19.48 -13.08 11.09
N LEU A 262 -18.61 -13.99 10.65
CA LEU A 262 -17.22 -13.69 10.32
C LEU A 262 -17.11 -13.47 8.80
N ILE A 263 -16.68 -12.28 8.39
CA ILE A 263 -16.19 -12.05 7.02
C ILE A 263 -14.69 -12.37 7.01
N LEU A 264 -14.28 -13.45 6.35
CA LEU A 264 -12.89 -13.89 6.31
C LEU A 264 -12.27 -13.53 4.95
N VAL A 265 -11.23 -12.67 4.93
CA VAL A 265 -10.66 -12.15 3.68
C VAL A 265 -9.16 -12.49 3.59
N PRO A 266 -8.78 -13.60 2.91
CA PRO A 266 -7.38 -13.97 2.73
C PRO A 266 -6.62 -12.95 1.88
N ARG A 267 -5.36 -12.69 2.23
CA ARG A 267 -4.50 -11.76 1.48
C ARG A 267 -4.18 -12.21 0.05
N HIS A 268 -4.23 -13.53 -0.18
CA HIS A 268 -3.66 -14.17 -1.36
C HIS A 268 -4.71 -15.00 -2.11
N PRO A 269 -5.09 -14.62 -3.35
CA PRO A 269 -6.16 -15.30 -4.11
C PRO A 269 -5.95 -16.79 -4.30
N GLN A 270 -4.71 -17.23 -4.45
CA GLN A 270 -4.38 -18.64 -4.61
C GLN A 270 -4.79 -19.52 -3.41
N ARG A 271 -5.08 -18.91 -2.25
CA ARG A 271 -5.47 -19.60 -1.02
C ARG A 271 -6.98 -19.63 -0.76
N PHE A 272 -7.81 -19.05 -1.62
CA PHE A 272 -9.26 -19.01 -1.36
C PHE A 272 -9.88 -20.40 -1.17
N ASN A 273 -9.49 -21.38 -1.98
CA ASN A 273 -10.00 -22.75 -1.85
C ASN A 273 -9.45 -23.46 -0.60
N GLU A 274 -8.19 -23.21 -0.25
CA GLU A 274 -7.58 -23.76 0.97
C GLU A 274 -8.31 -23.25 2.21
N VAL A 275 -8.54 -21.92 2.29
CA VAL A 275 -9.22 -21.29 3.41
C VAL A 275 -10.69 -21.72 3.50
N ALA A 276 -11.38 -21.89 2.37
CA ALA A 276 -12.73 -22.48 2.35
C ALA A 276 -12.74 -23.86 3.03
N GLY A 277 -11.75 -24.71 2.72
CA GLY A 277 -11.61 -26.02 3.35
C GLY A 277 -11.30 -25.95 4.86
N LEU A 278 -10.62 -24.91 5.35
CA LEU A 278 -10.42 -24.70 6.79
C LEU A 278 -11.74 -24.40 7.51
N VAL A 279 -12.60 -23.58 6.90
CA VAL A 279 -13.92 -23.24 7.45
C VAL A 279 -14.82 -24.48 7.51
N GLU A 280 -14.86 -25.27 6.44
CA GLU A 280 -15.64 -26.51 6.38
C GLU A 280 -15.15 -27.54 7.41
N LYS A 281 -13.82 -27.69 7.57
CA LYS A 281 -13.23 -28.56 8.61
C LYS A 281 -13.57 -28.12 10.03
N ALA A 282 -13.81 -26.83 10.25
CA ALA A 282 -14.27 -26.30 11.53
C ALA A 282 -15.77 -26.54 11.78
N GLY A 283 -16.49 -27.18 10.84
CA GLY A 283 -17.92 -27.47 10.96
C GLY A 283 -18.81 -26.23 10.80
N LEU A 284 -18.29 -25.16 10.19
CA LEU A 284 -18.99 -23.89 10.02
C LEU A 284 -19.61 -23.80 8.63
N ARG A 285 -20.84 -23.27 8.54
CA ARG A 285 -21.50 -23.00 7.27
C ARG A 285 -20.81 -21.82 6.58
N LEU A 286 -20.28 -22.09 5.39
CA LEU A 286 -19.55 -21.15 4.56
C LEU A 286 -20.42 -20.67 3.39
N GLU A 287 -20.36 -19.37 3.11
CA GLU A 287 -20.80 -18.79 1.85
C GLU A 287 -19.62 -18.07 1.19
N ARG A 288 -19.48 -18.16 -0.14
CA ARG A 288 -18.47 -17.41 -0.88
C ARG A 288 -19.06 -16.10 -1.35
N ARG A 289 -18.35 -14.99 -1.11
CA ARG A 289 -18.78 -13.67 -1.60
C ARG A 289 -19.03 -13.73 -3.10
N SER A 290 -18.12 -14.33 -3.87
CA SER A 290 -18.17 -14.45 -5.34
C SER A 290 -19.52 -14.96 -5.85
N THR A 291 -20.09 -15.96 -5.17
CA THR A 291 -21.36 -16.61 -5.47
C THR A 291 -22.56 -15.86 -4.91
N TRP A 292 -22.48 -15.38 -3.67
CA TRP A 292 -23.60 -14.73 -2.98
C TRP A 292 -24.05 -13.44 -3.67
N ALA A 293 -23.12 -12.59 -4.11
CA ALA A 293 -23.44 -11.31 -4.74
C ALA A 293 -22.60 -11.05 -6.01
N PRO A 294 -22.81 -11.79 -7.12
CA PRO A 294 -21.94 -11.71 -8.32
C PRO A 294 -21.85 -10.29 -8.89
N ALA A 295 -20.73 -9.90 -9.51
CA ALA A 295 -20.52 -8.53 -10.00
C ALA A 295 -21.64 -8.01 -10.93
N ALA A 296 -22.29 -8.90 -11.69
CA ALA A 296 -23.44 -8.59 -12.55
C ALA A 296 -24.69 -8.11 -11.77
N THR A 297 -24.85 -8.51 -10.50
CA THR A 297 -25.98 -8.09 -9.65
C THR A 297 -25.84 -6.66 -9.14
N VAL A 298 -24.69 -6.03 -9.31
CA VAL A 298 -24.40 -4.68 -8.77
C VAL A 298 -24.34 -3.60 -9.86
N ALA A 299 -24.07 -3.98 -11.11
CA ALA A 299 -24.03 -3.04 -12.24
C ALA A 299 -25.42 -2.48 -12.64
N SER A 300 -26.52 -3.14 -12.25
CA SER A 300 -27.88 -2.61 -12.48
C SER A 300 -28.42 -1.74 -11.33
N ALA A 301 -27.64 -1.50 -10.28
CA ALA A 301 -28.06 -0.73 -9.12
C ALA A 301 -28.31 0.77 -9.42
N ALA A 302 -27.94 1.25 -10.62
CA ALA A 302 -28.31 2.57 -11.09
C ALA A 302 -29.75 2.68 -11.61
N ALA A 303 -30.52 1.57 -11.73
CA ALA A 303 -31.80 1.58 -12.43
C ALA A 303 -33.04 1.01 -11.69
N THR A 304 -32.94 0.27 -10.59
CA THR A 304 -34.15 -0.17 -9.85
C THR A 304 -33.91 -0.36 -8.34
N ALA A 305 -34.90 0.00 -7.53
CA ALA A 305 -34.95 -0.16 -6.08
C ALA A 305 -34.97 -1.64 -5.58
N SER A 306 -34.57 -2.59 -6.43
CA SER A 306 -34.55 -4.03 -6.18
C SER A 306 -33.22 -4.71 -6.56
N GLY A 307 -32.18 -3.96 -6.92
CA GLY A 307 -30.84 -4.46 -7.31
C GLY A 307 -29.86 -4.64 -6.15
N GLY A 308 -30.29 -5.17 -5.01
CA GLY A 308 -29.44 -5.45 -3.85
C GLY A 308 -28.86 -6.88 -3.89
N ALA A 309 -27.79 -7.13 -3.12
CA ALA A 309 -27.37 -8.50 -2.84
C ALA A 309 -28.55 -9.27 -2.21
N PRO A 310 -28.78 -10.56 -2.56
CA PRO A 310 -29.83 -11.35 -1.93
C PRO A 310 -29.58 -11.45 -0.41
N ALA A 311 -30.64 -11.61 0.37
CA ALA A 311 -30.51 -11.79 1.82
C ALA A 311 -29.56 -12.95 2.11
N LEU A 312 -28.55 -12.72 2.98
CA LEU A 312 -27.64 -13.77 3.39
C LEU A 312 -28.37 -14.71 4.36
N PRO A 313 -28.39 -16.03 4.13
CA PRO A 313 -29.04 -16.95 5.05
C PRO A 313 -28.47 -16.84 6.47
N SER A 314 -29.35 -16.84 7.48
CA SER A 314 -28.97 -16.61 8.88
C SER A 314 -28.08 -17.72 9.46
N ASP A 315 -28.14 -18.91 8.89
CA ASP A 315 -27.32 -20.04 9.34
C ASP A 315 -25.89 -20.02 8.77
N VAL A 316 -25.57 -19.10 7.84
CA VAL A 316 -24.18 -18.87 7.39
C VAL A 316 -23.38 -18.32 8.57
N ASN A 317 -22.24 -18.95 8.86
CA ASN A 317 -21.34 -18.53 9.93
C ASN A 317 -20.18 -17.69 9.38
N VAL A 318 -19.69 -18.03 8.19
CA VAL A 318 -18.54 -17.39 7.55
C VAL A 318 -18.89 -16.95 6.14
N LEU A 319 -18.62 -15.69 5.81
CA LEU A 319 -18.60 -15.18 4.44
C LEU A 319 -17.15 -15.03 3.98
N LEU A 320 -16.71 -15.88 3.05
CA LEU A 320 -15.34 -15.81 2.52
C LEU A 320 -15.25 -14.74 1.43
N GLY A 321 -14.38 -13.75 1.65
CA GLY A 321 -13.99 -12.78 0.64
C GLY A 321 -13.03 -13.37 -0.36
N ASP A 322 -13.56 -13.95 -1.44
CA ASP A 322 -12.81 -14.66 -2.49
C ASP A 322 -12.70 -13.87 -3.80
N SER A 323 -12.72 -12.54 -3.71
CA SER A 323 -12.49 -11.62 -4.82
C SER A 323 -11.64 -10.42 -4.41
N MET A 324 -10.96 -9.83 -5.40
CA MET A 324 -9.96 -8.80 -5.18
C MET A 324 -10.53 -7.38 -5.29
N GLY A 325 -9.97 -6.46 -4.49
CA GLY A 325 -10.30 -5.03 -4.58
C GLY A 325 -11.55 -4.60 -3.83
N GLU A 326 -12.09 -5.44 -2.95
CA GLU A 326 -13.39 -5.20 -2.30
C GLU A 326 -13.28 -4.88 -0.80
N LEU A 327 -12.06 -4.69 -0.30
CA LEU A 327 -11.80 -4.57 1.14
C LEU A 327 -12.56 -3.43 1.81
N GLY A 328 -12.67 -2.28 1.15
CA GLY A 328 -13.47 -1.16 1.63
C GLY A 328 -14.96 -1.50 1.81
N ALA A 329 -15.51 -2.37 0.96
CA ALA A 329 -16.89 -2.83 1.08
C ALA A 329 -17.06 -3.79 2.27
N TYR A 330 -16.08 -4.66 2.54
CA TYR A 330 -16.11 -5.52 3.73
C TYR A 330 -16.04 -4.71 5.03
N TYR A 331 -15.22 -3.65 5.08
CA TYR A 331 -15.20 -2.74 6.23
C TYR A 331 -16.55 -2.05 6.40
N ALA A 332 -17.12 -1.47 5.35
CA ALA A 332 -18.44 -0.81 5.42
C ALA A 332 -19.59 -1.77 5.75
N ALA A 333 -19.40 -3.08 5.58
CA ALA A 333 -20.34 -4.12 5.96
C ALA A 333 -20.17 -4.66 7.39
N SER A 334 -19.15 -4.21 8.14
CA SER A 334 -18.74 -4.83 9.41
C SER A 334 -18.87 -3.87 10.59
N ASP A 335 -19.13 -4.42 11.78
CA ASP A 335 -19.14 -3.66 13.03
C ASP A 335 -17.75 -3.53 13.67
N LEU A 336 -16.85 -4.48 13.39
CA LEU A 336 -15.48 -4.59 13.92
C LEU A 336 -14.56 -5.13 12.82
N ALA A 337 -13.28 -4.75 12.85
CA ALA A 337 -12.26 -5.28 11.94
C ALA A 337 -11.05 -5.81 12.71
N PHE A 338 -10.68 -7.07 12.46
CA PHE A 338 -9.38 -7.60 12.82
C PHE A 338 -8.43 -7.51 11.61
N ILE A 339 -7.25 -6.91 11.80
CA ILE A 339 -6.28 -6.72 10.72
C ILE A 339 -5.27 -7.86 10.73
N GLY A 340 -5.29 -8.70 9.70
CA GLY A 340 -4.42 -9.86 9.55
C GLY A 340 -2.93 -9.51 9.35
N GLY A 341 -2.13 -10.56 9.20
CA GLY A 341 -0.67 -10.53 9.23
C GLY A 341 -0.08 -10.21 10.61
N SER A 342 -0.90 -10.16 11.65
CA SER A 342 -0.57 -9.52 12.93
C SER A 342 -0.59 -10.46 14.13
N LEU A 343 -1.30 -11.61 14.09
CA LEU A 343 -1.25 -12.65 15.14
C LEU A 343 0.00 -13.52 15.02
N LEU A 344 0.54 -13.66 13.81
CA LEU A 344 1.82 -14.31 13.53
C LEU A 344 2.89 -13.28 13.15
N PRO A 345 4.20 -13.58 13.21
CA PRO A 345 5.30 -12.65 12.93
C PRO A 345 5.44 -12.29 11.44
N LEU A 346 4.35 -11.78 10.85
CA LEU A 346 4.19 -11.50 9.42
C LEU A 346 4.11 -9.99 9.12
N GLY A 347 4.05 -9.16 10.17
CA GLY A 347 4.30 -7.72 10.15
C GLY A 347 3.08 -6.81 10.10
N GLY A 348 1.88 -7.37 10.09
CA GLY A 348 0.62 -6.65 10.04
C GLY A 348 0.29 -6.17 8.63
N GLN A 349 -1.01 -5.94 8.42
CA GLN A 349 -1.56 -5.34 7.21
C GLN A 349 -2.11 -3.94 7.47
N ASN A 350 -2.68 -3.32 6.43
CA ASN A 350 -3.11 -1.93 6.47
C ASN A 350 -4.37 -1.73 7.33
N LEU A 351 -4.20 -1.21 8.55
CA LEU A 351 -5.31 -0.81 9.42
C LEU A 351 -5.99 0.51 9.01
N ILE A 352 -5.32 1.33 8.20
CA ILE A 352 -5.75 2.71 7.93
C ILE A 352 -7.08 2.75 7.17
N GLU A 353 -7.28 1.81 6.25
CA GLU A 353 -8.53 1.71 5.47
C GLU A 353 -9.74 1.41 6.38
N ALA A 354 -9.59 0.52 7.36
CA ALA A 354 -10.64 0.24 8.33
C ALA A 354 -10.96 1.49 9.17
N CYS A 355 -9.92 2.19 9.64
CA CYS A 355 -10.09 3.44 10.38
C CYS A 355 -10.77 4.53 9.54
N ALA A 356 -10.43 4.63 8.25
CA ALA A 356 -11.01 5.62 7.34
C ALA A 356 -12.51 5.40 7.08
N VAL A 357 -12.99 4.16 7.20
CA VAL A 357 -14.42 3.80 7.15
C VAL A 357 -15.10 4.02 8.51
N GLY A 358 -14.33 4.17 9.59
CA GLY A 358 -14.84 4.34 10.95
C GLY A 358 -15.15 3.03 11.66
N VAL A 359 -14.56 1.91 11.21
CA VAL A 359 -14.72 0.61 11.86
C VAL A 359 -13.69 0.48 12.98
N PRO A 360 -14.10 0.13 14.22
CA PRO A 360 -13.18 -0.18 15.31
C PRO A 360 -12.21 -1.31 14.93
N VAL A 361 -10.92 -1.12 15.22
CA VAL A 361 -9.84 -2.03 14.80
C VAL A 361 -9.29 -2.86 15.96
N LEU A 362 -9.18 -4.17 15.74
CA LEU A 362 -8.37 -5.11 16.51
C LEU A 362 -7.14 -5.50 15.68
N ILE A 363 -5.97 -5.64 16.33
CA ILE A 363 -4.74 -6.01 15.64
C ILE A 363 -3.82 -6.81 16.57
N GLY A 364 -3.11 -7.81 16.04
CA GLY A 364 -2.19 -8.65 16.81
C GLY A 364 -0.87 -7.97 17.22
N PRO A 365 0.04 -8.68 17.90
CA PRO A 365 1.30 -8.11 18.40
C PRO A 365 2.31 -7.77 17.29
N HIS A 366 2.22 -8.42 16.13
CA HIS A 366 3.27 -8.36 15.10
C HIS A 366 2.98 -7.29 14.03
N VAL A 367 3.32 -6.05 14.32
CA VAL A 367 2.98 -4.88 13.47
C VAL A 367 4.18 -4.16 12.86
N PHE A 368 5.29 -4.86 12.60
CA PHE A 368 6.54 -4.20 12.15
C PHE A 368 6.42 -3.47 10.79
N ASN A 369 5.44 -3.81 9.94
CA ASN A 369 5.17 -3.07 8.70
C ASN A 369 4.43 -1.75 8.97
N PHE A 370 3.63 -1.67 10.04
CA PHE A 370 2.72 -0.57 10.39
C PHE A 370 2.94 0.02 11.79
N THR A 371 4.13 -0.15 12.38
CA THR A 371 4.41 0.15 13.81
C THR A 371 3.93 1.52 14.27
N GLN A 372 4.27 2.57 13.52
CA GLN A 372 3.87 3.93 13.89
C GLN A 372 2.35 4.12 13.76
N ALA A 373 1.76 3.70 12.65
CA ALA A 373 0.32 3.81 12.43
C ALA A 373 -0.48 3.02 13.47
N THR A 374 0.00 1.84 13.88
CA THR A 374 -0.61 1.07 14.97
C THR A 374 -0.46 1.78 16.31
N ALA A 375 0.73 2.26 16.66
CA ALA A 375 0.95 2.97 17.92
C ALA A 375 0.08 4.23 18.03
N ASP A 376 0.00 5.01 16.94
CA ASP A 376 -0.82 6.23 16.88
C ASP A 376 -2.31 5.89 16.96
N ALA A 377 -2.76 4.82 16.28
CA ALA A 377 -4.15 4.37 16.36
C ALA A 377 -4.54 3.88 17.76
N VAL A 378 -3.66 3.14 18.44
CA VAL A 378 -3.87 2.69 19.82
C VAL A 378 -3.91 3.90 20.77
N ALA A 379 -2.96 4.84 20.64
CA ALA A 379 -2.93 6.06 21.45
C ALA A 379 -4.16 6.95 21.23
N ALA A 380 -4.71 6.97 20.01
CA ALA A 380 -5.94 7.68 19.69
C ALA A 380 -7.22 6.96 20.15
N GLY A 381 -7.11 5.73 20.68
CA GLY A 381 -8.27 4.90 21.01
C GLY A 381 -9.03 4.35 19.79
N ALA A 382 -8.39 4.36 18.61
CA ALA A 382 -8.92 3.85 17.34
C ALA A 382 -8.69 2.34 17.14
N ALA A 383 -7.64 1.80 17.78
CA ALA A 383 -7.26 0.39 17.69
C ALA A 383 -7.01 -0.22 19.08
N VAL A 384 -7.26 -1.52 19.22
CA VAL A 384 -6.89 -2.31 20.40
C VAL A 384 -5.97 -3.44 19.94
N GLN A 385 -4.86 -3.61 20.65
CA GLN A 385 -3.94 -4.70 20.38
C GLN A 385 -4.35 -5.96 21.17
N VAL A 386 -4.47 -7.08 20.47
CA VAL A 386 -4.77 -8.41 21.04
C VAL A 386 -3.54 -9.29 20.94
N GLN A 387 -3.35 -10.23 21.86
CA GLN A 387 -2.14 -11.06 21.90
C GLN A 387 -2.29 -12.39 21.15
N ASP A 388 -3.45 -13.02 21.22
CA ASP A 388 -3.69 -14.38 20.76
C ASP A 388 -5.18 -14.60 20.39
N PRO A 389 -5.59 -15.79 19.90
CA PRO A 389 -6.98 -16.07 19.57
C PRO A 389 -7.99 -15.91 20.71
N ALA A 390 -7.61 -16.28 21.94
CA ALA A 390 -8.48 -16.18 23.09
C ALA A 390 -8.72 -14.72 23.46
N ASP A 391 -7.66 -13.90 23.39
CA ASP A 391 -7.70 -12.47 23.61
C ASP A 391 -8.51 -11.75 22.52
N LEU A 392 -8.38 -12.19 21.27
CA LEU A 392 -9.22 -11.72 20.16
C LEU A 392 -10.71 -12.02 20.41
N ALA A 393 -11.05 -13.25 20.80
CA ALA A 393 -12.43 -13.64 21.11
C ALA A 393 -13.01 -12.79 22.27
N ARG A 394 -12.23 -12.59 23.33
CA ARG A 394 -12.59 -11.75 24.48
C ARG A 394 -12.85 -10.31 24.06
N ALA A 395 -11.92 -9.69 23.32
CA ALA A 395 -12.05 -8.31 22.86
C ALA A 395 -13.27 -8.12 21.93
N LEU A 396 -13.52 -9.07 21.02
CA LEU A 396 -14.72 -9.07 20.19
C LEU A 396 -15.98 -9.14 21.04
N ARG A 397 -16.03 -10.03 22.03
CA ARG A 397 -17.20 -10.20 22.92
C ARG A 397 -17.50 -8.93 23.71
N GLU A 398 -16.48 -8.33 24.32
CA GLU A 398 -16.61 -7.07 25.03
C GLU A 398 -17.16 -5.95 24.13
N MET A 399 -16.61 -5.84 22.92
CA MET A 399 -17.02 -4.79 21.98
C MET A 399 -18.44 -5.00 21.47
N PHE A 400 -18.83 -6.23 21.11
CA PHE A 400 -20.21 -6.51 20.72
C PHE A 400 -21.21 -6.24 21.84
N GLY A 401 -20.83 -6.51 23.10
CA GLY A 401 -21.63 -6.21 24.29
C GLY A 401 -21.71 -4.72 24.66
N ASP A 402 -20.75 -3.91 24.23
CA ASP A 402 -20.68 -2.47 24.54
C ASP A 402 -20.79 -1.60 23.28
N LYS A 403 -22.03 -1.22 22.95
CA LYS A 403 -22.33 -0.34 21.82
C LYS A 403 -21.69 1.05 21.97
N ALA A 404 -21.63 1.60 23.19
CA ALA A 404 -21.09 2.94 23.42
C ALA A 404 -19.59 2.96 23.15
N ARG A 405 -18.85 1.97 23.68
CA ARG A 405 -17.42 1.79 23.41
C ARG A 405 -17.14 1.57 21.92
N ARG A 406 -17.95 0.75 21.22
CA ARG A 406 -17.82 0.57 19.77
C ARG A 406 -17.98 1.88 18.99
N LEU A 407 -19.04 2.65 19.29
CA LEU A 407 -19.27 3.93 18.60
C LEU A 407 -18.16 4.94 18.89
N ALA A 408 -17.70 5.02 20.15
CA ALA A 408 -16.58 5.88 20.51
C ALA A 408 -15.29 5.50 19.77
N MET A 409 -14.98 4.20 19.71
CA MET A 409 -13.81 3.69 19.00
C MET A 409 -13.90 3.88 17.48
N GLY A 410 -15.09 3.73 16.88
CA GLY A 410 -15.30 4.03 15.46
C GLY A 410 -15.17 5.52 15.13
N GLY A 411 -15.63 6.40 16.03
CA GLY A 411 -15.40 7.83 15.96
C GLY A 411 -13.92 8.19 16.07
N ALA A 412 -13.21 7.59 17.03
CA ALA A 412 -11.77 7.73 17.18
C ALA A 412 -11.00 7.24 15.94
N ALA A 413 -11.44 6.14 15.33
CA ALA A 413 -10.85 5.59 14.10
C ALA A 413 -11.03 6.55 12.92
N SER A 414 -12.22 7.11 12.76
CA SER A 414 -12.51 8.14 11.74
C SER A 414 -11.66 9.40 11.95
N ALA A 415 -11.56 9.88 13.21
CA ALA A 415 -10.78 11.05 13.57
C ALA A 415 -9.27 10.83 13.37
N PHE A 416 -8.77 9.65 13.73
CA PHE A 416 -7.39 9.23 13.47
C PHE A 416 -7.09 9.26 11.97
N ALA A 417 -7.91 8.61 11.14
CA ALA A 417 -7.71 8.62 9.70
C ALA A 417 -7.76 10.05 9.13
N ALA A 418 -8.73 10.87 9.56
CA ALA A 418 -8.88 12.25 9.11
C ALA A 418 -7.70 13.14 9.49
N ARG A 419 -7.15 13.01 10.72
CA ARG A 419 -6.00 13.80 11.19
C ARG A 419 -4.74 13.56 10.36
N HIS A 420 -4.58 12.35 9.82
CA HIS A 420 -3.42 11.99 9.00
C HIS A 420 -3.65 12.22 7.49
N ARG A 421 -4.82 12.71 7.07
CA ARG A 421 -5.09 13.12 5.68
C ARG A 421 -4.36 14.43 5.30
N GLY A 422 -4.40 14.72 4.00
CA GLY A 422 -3.79 15.90 3.38
C GLY A 422 -2.31 15.77 3.11
N ALA A 423 -1.70 14.60 3.32
CA ALA A 423 -0.29 14.38 3.01
C ALA A 423 -0.04 14.54 1.50
N THR A 424 -0.97 14.06 0.69
CA THR A 424 -0.99 14.21 -0.77
C THR A 424 -1.03 15.68 -1.17
N ALA A 425 -1.97 16.47 -0.65
CA ALA A 425 -2.10 17.89 -0.98
C ALA A 425 -0.83 18.68 -0.61
N ARG A 426 -0.35 18.53 0.64
CA ARG A 426 0.89 19.16 1.09
C ARG A 426 2.10 18.73 0.25
N THR A 427 2.14 17.47 -0.18
CA THR A 427 3.19 16.97 -1.07
C THR A 427 3.12 17.67 -2.41
N VAL A 428 1.95 17.73 -3.05
CA VAL A 428 1.74 18.45 -4.31
C VAL A 428 2.19 19.90 -4.20
N ASP A 429 1.80 20.62 -3.15
CA ASP A 429 2.19 22.02 -2.95
C ASP A 429 3.72 22.21 -2.95
N VAL A 430 4.45 21.34 -2.24
CA VAL A 430 5.92 21.37 -2.22
C VAL A 430 6.52 21.02 -3.58
N LEU A 431 5.93 20.06 -4.30
CA LEU A 431 6.42 19.64 -5.61
C LEU A 431 6.16 20.68 -6.70
N MET A 432 5.05 21.41 -6.63
CA MET A 432 4.73 22.49 -7.60
C MET A 432 5.77 23.59 -7.56
N ALA A 433 6.28 23.94 -6.36
CA ALA A 433 7.34 24.92 -6.19
C ALA A 433 8.70 24.49 -6.78
N LEU A 434 8.86 23.23 -7.18
CA LEU A 434 10.07 22.69 -7.82
C LEU A 434 9.93 22.51 -9.33
N LEU A 435 8.73 22.63 -9.87
CA LEU A 435 8.50 22.52 -11.30
C LEU A 435 8.75 23.86 -12.00
N PRO A 436 9.22 23.84 -13.25
CA PRO A 436 9.21 25.03 -14.08
C PRO A 436 7.75 25.52 -14.28
N GLU A 437 7.60 26.83 -14.42
CA GLU A 437 6.33 27.50 -14.76
C GLU A 437 5.76 26.96 -16.07
#